data_AF-A0A4R6JY33-F1
#
_entry.id   AF-A0A4R6JY33-F1
#
_cell.length_a   1.000
_cell.length_b   1.000
_cell.length_c   1.000
_cell.angle_alpha   90.00
_cell.angle_beta   90.00
_cell.angle_gamma   90.00
#
_symmetry.space_group_name_H-M   'P 1'
#
loop_
_entity.id
_entity.type
_entity.pdbx_description
1 polymer ?
#
loop_
_entity_poly.entity_id
_entity_poly.type
_entity_poly.pdbx_seq_one_letter_code
_entity_poly.pdbx_strand_id
1 'polypeptide(L)' 'MTAQPTGTLQPLSETGQTVADPGQDVRGRTVVDSDGTRVGTVADLLVDTDEKKARFLSVEHGGILGFGASFYPGFPR' A
#
# COMPACT_ATOMS: atom_id res chain seq x y z
N MET A 1 -3.06 -20.04 -20.54
CA MET A 1 -2.92 -19.01 -19.50
C MET A 1 -2.61 -19.72 -18.19
N THR A 2 -1.35 -19.75 -17.76
CA THR A 2 -1.01 -20.32 -16.45
C THR A 2 -1.35 -19.29 -15.39
N ALA A 3 -2.38 -19.55 -14.59
CA ALA A 3 -2.61 -18.79 -13.37
C ALA A 3 -1.36 -18.95 -12.51
N GLN A 4 -0.70 -17.85 -12.18
CA GLN A 4 0.38 -17.88 -11.18
C GLN A 4 -0.24 -18.42 -9.89
N PRO A 5 0.41 -19.37 -9.20
CA PRO A 5 -0.07 -19.77 -7.87
C PRO A 5 -0.24 -18.49 -7.06
N THR A 6 -1.39 -18.33 -6.41
CA THR A 6 -1.62 -17.20 -5.51
C THR A 6 -0.67 -17.41 -4.34
N GLY A 7 0.55 -16.88 -4.45
CA GLY A 7 1.52 -16.88 -3.37
C GLY A 7 0.85 -16.33 -2.12
N THR A 8 1.14 -16.94 -0.97
CA THR A 8 0.51 -16.50 0.28
C THR A 8 0.98 -15.07 0.55
N LEU A 9 0.04 -14.14 0.59
CA LEU A 9 0.31 -12.76 0.95
C LEU A 9 0.24 -12.63 2.47
N GLN A 10 1.34 -12.24 3.09
CA GLN A 10 1.42 -12.05 4.53
C GLN A 10 1.99 -10.65 4.84
N PRO A 11 1.55 -9.98 5.92
CA PRO A 11 2.18 -8.75 6.39
C PRO A 11 3.65 -8.98 6.71
N LEU A 12 4.55 -8.12 6.23
CA LEU A 12 5.98 -8.23 6.46
C LEU A 12 6.30 -8.32 7.95
N SER A 13 5.56 -7.59 8.80
CA SER A 13 5.72 -7.62 10.26
C SER A 13 5.51 -9.01 10.88
N GLU A 14 4.75 -9.89 10.21
CA GLU A 14 4.44 -11.24 10.69
C GLU A 14 5.36 -12.32 10.10
N THR A 15 6.19 -11.97 9.12
CA THR A 15 7.05 -12.96 8.43
C THR A 15 8.43 -13.16 9.08
N GLY A 16 8.81 -12.30 10.03
CA GLY A 16 10.17 -12.26 10.58
C GLY A 16 11.25 -11.79 9.58
N GLN A 17 10.84 -11.33 8.39
CA GLN A 17 11.74 -10.75 7.38
C GLN A 17 11.80 -9.23 7.52
N THR A 18 12.77 -8.62 6.84
CA THR A 18 12.90 -7.17 6.72
C THR A 18 13.29 -6.79 5.29
N VAL A 19 13.18 -5.51 4.94
CA VAL A 19 13.65 -5.01 3.65
C VAL A 19 15.17 -5.10 3.54
N ALA A 20 15.69 -5.30 2.32
CA ALA A 20 17.13 -5.47 2.10
C ALA A 20 17.96 -4.21 2.43
N ASP A 21 17.40 -3.03 2.14
CA ASP A 21 17.97 -1.74 2.50
C ASP A 21 17.01 -1.00 3.44
N PRO A 22 17.39 -0.77 4.72
CA PRO A 22 16.58 0.00 5.66
C PRO A 22 16.21 1.41 5.16
N GLY A 23 17.05 2.05 4.33
CA GLY A 23 16.75 3.36 3.73
C GLY A 23 15.63 3.32 2.69
N GLN A 24 15.31 2.13 2.17
CA GLN A 24 14.19 1.88 1.27
C GLN A 24 12.94 1.37 1.98
N ASP A 25 12.95 1.24 3.31
CA ASP A 25 11.72 0.91 4.04
C ASP A 25 10.72 2.06 3.89
N VAL A 26 9.55 1.74 3.34
CA VAL A 26 8.48 2.71 3.09
C VAL A 26 7.45 2.74 4.21
N ARG A 27 7.53 1.84 5.19
CA ARG A 27 6.66 1.88 6.37
C ARG A 27 6.86 3.19 7.13
N GLY A 28 5.77 3.76 7.63
CA GLY A 28 5.73 5.09 8.24
C GLY A 28 5.73 6.28 7.25
N ARG A 29 5.92 6.05 5.94
CA ARG A 29 5.86 7.15 4.95
C ARG A 29 4.42 7.59 4.70
N THR A 30 4.26 8.87 4.35
CA THR A 30 2.97 9.46 4.00
C THR A 30 2.56 9.03 2.60
N VAL A 31 1.30 8.60 2.44
CA VAL A 31 0.69 8.35 1.14
C VAL A 31 -0.11 9.59 0.74
N VAL A 32 0.12 10.07 -0.47
CA VAL A 32 -0.63 11.16 -1.10
C VAL A 32 -1.26 10.67 -2.41
N ASP A 33 -2.40 11.24 -2.78
CA ASP A 33 -2.98 11.03 -4.11
C ASP A 33 -2.25 11.87 -5.18
N SER A 34 -2.73 11.81 -6.43
CA SER A 34 -2.15 12.55 -7.56
C SER A 34 -2.22 14.07 -7.42
N ASP A 35 -3.15 14.58 -6.61
CA ASP A 35 -3.33 16.02 -6.37
C ASP A 35 -2.52 16.49 -5.14
N GLY A 36 -1.79 15.57 -4.50
CA GLY A 36 -0.97 15.84 -3.32
C GLY A 36 -1.76 15.79 -2.00
N THR A 37 -3.03 15.35 -2.03
CA THR A 37 -3.84 15.25 -0.81
C THR A 37 -3.39 14.03 0.00
N ARG A 38 -3.24 14.21 1.32
CA ARG A 38 -2.87 13.11 2.22
C ARG A 38 -3.97 12.06 2.28
N VAL A 39 -3.62 10.82 1.93
CA VAL A 39 -4.46 9.62 2.05
C VAL A 39 -4.26 8.95 3.41
N GLY A 40 -3.02 8.83 3.87
CA GLY A 40 -2.70 8.12 5.11
C GLY A 40 -1.21 7.90 5.34
N THR A 41 -0.89 6.86 6.10
CA THR A 41 0.49 6.41 6.38
C THR A 41 0.63 4.94 6.01
N VAL A 42 1.74 4.55 5.37
CA VAL A 42 2.03 3.14 5.13
C VAL A 42 2.27 2.43 6.46
N ALA A 43 1.41 1.48 6.80
CA ALA A 43 1.50 0.71 8.04
C ALA A 43 2.36 -0.55 7.85
N ASP A 44 2.18 -1.27 6.74
CA ASP A 44 2.96 -2.47 6.44
C ASP A 44 3.06 -2.79 4.94
N LEU A 45 3.85 -3.80 4.60
CA LEU A 45 4.00 -4.38 3.26
C LEU A 45 3.39 -5.77 3.22
N LEU A 46 2.48 -6.04 2.28
CA LEU A 46 2.06 -7.41 2.00
C LEU A 46 3.07 -8.06 1.07
N VAL A 47 3.73 -9.09 1.56
CA VAL A 47 4.74 -9.84 0.84
C VAL A 47 4.20 -11.17 0.37
N ASP A 48 4.51 -11.49 -0.88
CA ASP A 48 4.43 -12.83 -1.43
C ASP A 48 5.56 -13.65 -0.81
N THR A 49 5.20 -14.63 0.03
CA THR A 49 6.16 -15.42 0.80
C THR A 49 6.99 -16.37 -0.07
N ASP A 50 6.48 -16.76 -1.24
CA ASP A 50 7.16 -17.69 -2.15
C ASP A 50 8.24 -16.95 -2.95
N GLU A 51 7.92 -15.76 -3.45
CA GLU A 51 8.86 -14.95 -4.22
C GLU A 51 9.70 -13.98 -3.38
N LYS A 52 9.34 -13.77 -2.11
CA LYS A 52 9.92 -12.75 -1.20
C LYS A 52 9.83 -11.34 -1.80
N LYS A 53 8.67 -11.01 -2.37
CA LYS A 53 8.42 -9.71 -3.01
C LYS A 53 7.24 -9.01 -2.38
N ALA A 54 7.40 -7.73 -2.06
CA ALA A 54 6.27 -6.87 -1.70
C ALA A 54 5.35 -6.69 -2.91
N ARG A 55 4.05 -6.90 -2.71
CA ARG A 55 3.02 -6.75 -3.75
C ARG A 55 2.06 -5.60 -3.47
N PHE A 56 1.83 -5.28 -2.19
CA PHE A 56 0.92 -4.22 -1.79
C PHE A 56 1.42 -3.47 -0.55
N LEU A 57 0.91 -2.25 -0.37
CA LEU A 57 1.07 -1.45 0.85
C LEU A 57 -0.22 -1.53 1.64
N SER A 58 -0.13 -1.84 2.93
CA SER A 58 -1.21 -1.57 3.88
C SER A 58 -1.11 -0.11 4.32
N VAL A 59 -2.20 0.65 4.24
CA VAL A 59 -2.22 2.08 4.56
C VAL A 59 -3.24 2.32 5.66
N GLU A 60 -2.77 2.82 6.80
CA GLU A 60 -3.63 3.27 7.88
C GLU A 60 -4.08 4.71 7.64
N HIS A 61 -5.37 4.96 7.85
CA HIS A 61 -5.97 6.29 7.86
C HIS A 61 -6.71 6.51 9.18
N GLY A 62 -6.47 7.65 9.83
CA GLY A 62 -7.18 8.03 11.06
C GLY A 62 -8.46 8.80 10.72
N GLY A 63 -9.59 8.37 11.27
CA GLY A 63 -10.87 9.09 11.19
C GLY A 63 -11.69 8.84 9.92
N ILE A 64 -12.97 9.22 9.98
CA ILE A 64 -14.01 9.01 8.97
C ILE A 64 -13.55 9.43 7.56
N LEU A 65 -13.25 8.43 6.73
CA LEU A 65 -13.26 8.44 5.28
C LEU A 65 -13.60 9.80 4.64
N GLY A 66 -12.60 10.66 4.39
CA GLY A 66 -12.64 11.62 3.29
C GLY A 66 -13.94 12.40 3.06
N PHE A 67 -14.69 12.81 4.10
CA PHE A 67 -15.82 13.72 3.94
C PHE A 67 -15.27 15.10 3.55
N GLY A 68 -15.08 15.29 2.25
CA GLY A 68 -14.46 16.47 1.64
C GLY A 68 -13.85 16.22 0.26
N ALA A 69 -13.61 14.96 -0.13
CA ALA A 69 -13.23 14.65 -1.51
C ALA A 69 -14.45 14.84 -2.41
N SER A 70 -14.56 16.03 -3.01
CA SER A 70 -15.55 16.31 -4.04
C SER A 70 -15.20 15.48 -5.26
N PHE A 71 -15.87 14.34 -5.43
CA PHE A 71 -15.83 13.58 -6.68
C PHE A 71 -16.40 14.47 -7.79
N TYR A 72 -15.57 14.85 -8.77
CA TYR A 72 -15.98 15.60 -9.96
C TYR A 72 -16.03 14.62 -11.15
N PRO A 73 -17.18 14.01 -11.48
CA PRO A 73 -17.31 13.32 -12.75
C PRO A 73 -17.63 14.38 -13.81
N GLY A 74 -16.63 14.80 -14.57
CA GLY A 74 -16.86 15.75 -15.64
C GLY A 74 -15.71 15.81 -16.63
N PHE A 75 -15.79 15.03 -17.70
CA PHE A 75 -15.14 15.39 -18.96
C PHE A 75 -16.21 15.87 -19.93
N PRO A 76 -16.18 17.13 -20.38
CA PRO A 76 -16.90 17.54 -21.57
C PRO A 76 -16.05 17.20 -22.81
N ARG A 77 -16.65 16.48 -23.76
CA ARG A 77 -16.49 16.73 -25.19
C ARG A 77 -17.80 16.49 -25.90
#